data_AF-A0A3A8GL13-F1
#
_entry.id   AF-A0A3A8GL13-F1
#
_cell.length_a   1.000
_cell.length_b   1.000
_cell.length_c   1.000
_cell.angle_alpha   90.00
_cell.angle_beta   90.00
_cell.angle_gamma   90.00
#
_symmetry.space_group_name_H-M   'P 1'
#
loop_
_entity.id
_entity.type
_entity.pdbx_description
1 polymer ?
#
loop_
_entity_poly.entity_id
_entity_poly.type
_entity_poly.pdbx_seq_one_letter_code
_entity_poly.pdbx_strand_id
1 'polypeptide(L)'
;MVSVEPVHIQEGFTVWRDGAEVTLQDGLLIRVDGLSRSQFMPRAITAPLFVLGNTVGQTLLTPFDQGQAVLLTDSPPPDTEVALWMTNPGETPDVLVGAGLRARQSKALGATAHSGINIRTPPASAPRTNYAAHVDLMDQLVTPRVSPDICSRVGKQCGVIPETTHGRLDCGSCPTGQLCKTDNMCCTPSTCATQGRACGPAVDGCGNALDCGSCSTGNVCTAAGNCCAPKTCSELGRTCGSVSDGCGGTLNCGTCDQGQVCLGSGSCCMPKTCEQLGKNCGSVSDGCGGMLNCGSCTAPESCGGTGTPNVCGTCTPRTQEQACYGRQCGTFSDECFSSYSCGSCPSNQACAMEVGACGTPDGCGPGTVMICNGIGCRCYGGGAEM
;
A
#
# COMPACT_ATOMS: atom_id res chain seq x y z
N MET A 1 -3.63 -48.57 -5.40
CA MET A 1 -3.57 -48.94 -6.84
C MET A 1 -2.15 -49.39 -7.15
N VAL A 2 -1.95 -50.38 -8.02
CA VAL A 2 -0.60 -50.90 -8.31
C VAL A 2 -0.34 -50.76 -9.81
N SER A 3 0.73 -50.07 -10.19
CA SER A 3 1.21 -50.03 -11.56
C SER A 3 2.55 -50.75 -11.66
N VAL A 4 2.77 -51.44 -12.79
CA VAL A 4 3.99 -52.21 -13.06
C VAL A 4 4.45 -51.84 -14.45
N GLU A 5 5.64 -51.26 -14.56
CA GLU A 5 6.20 -50.74 -15.79
C GLU A 5 7.57 -51.38 -16.07
N PRO A 6 7.79 -51.94 -17.27
CA PRO A 6 9.11 -52.41 -17.66
C PRO A 6 10.11 -51.26 -17.84
N VAL A 7 11.30 -51.42 -17.28
CA VAL A 7 12.39 -50.44 -17.43
C VAL A 7 13.70 -51.12 -17.84
N HIS A 8 14.57 -50.35 -18.47
CA HIS A 8 15.92 -50.74 -18.85
C HIS A 8 16.91 -49.64 -18.45
N ILE A 9 17.99 -49.97 -17.74
CA ILE A 9 19.03 -49.05 -17.27
C ILE A 9 20.38 -49.53 -17.82
N GLN A 10 21.02 -48.75 -18.69
CA GLN A 10 22.20 -49.18 -19.44
C GLN A 10 23.40 -49.49 -18.54
N GLU A 11 23.67 -48.63 -17.56
CA GLU A 11 24.72 -48.85 -16.54
C GLU A 11 24.37 -49.95 -15.54
N GLY A 12 23.11 -50.39 -15.54
CA GLY A 12 22.55 -51.34 -14.60
C GLY A 12 22.17 -50.73 -13.25
N PHE A 13 21.52 -51.55 -12.45
CA PHE A 13 21.13 -51.26 -11.07
C PHE A 13 21.26 -52.54 -10.26
N THR A 14 21.32 -52.39 -8.93
CA THR A 14 21.67 -53.50 -8.06
C THR A 14 20.48 -53.96 -7.22
N VAL A 15 20.27 -55.27 -7.19
CA VAL A 15 19.23 -55.94 -6.37
C VAL A 15 19.84 -57.14 -5.65
N TRP A 16 19.12 -57.68 -4.67
CA TRP A 16 19.51 -58.93 -4.02
C TRP A 16 18.68 -60.08 -4.58
N ARG A 17 19.32 -61.07 -5.20
CA ARG A 17 18.67 -62.29 -5.69
C ARG A 17 19.24 -63.48 -4.93
N ASP A 18 18.38 -64.21 -4.24
CA ASP A 18 18.79 -65.36 -3.42
C ASP A 18 19.95 -65.03 -2.45
N GLY A 19 19.90 -63.86 -1.81
CA GLY A 19 20.85 -63.43 -0.78
C GLY A 19 22.22 -63.00 -1.29
N ALA A 20 22.39 -62.92 -2.61
CA ALA A 20 23.57 -62.33 -3.24
C ALA A 20 23.20 -61.06 -3.99
N GLU A 21 24.11 -60.10 -4.00
CA GLU A 21 23.99 -58.87 -4.76
C GLU A 21 24.22 -59.14 -6.26
N VAL A 22 23.29 -58.71 -7.11
CA VAL A 22 23.33 -58.90 -8.56
C VAL A 22 23.01 -57.59 -9.26
N THR A 23 23.84 -57.22 -10.24
CA THR A 23 23.58 -56.08 -11.12
C THR A 23 22.77 -56.52 -12.34
N LEU A 24 21.68 -55.81 -12.62
CA LEU A 24 20.75 -56.07 -13.70
C LEU A 24 20.59 -54.82 -14.57
N GLN A 25 20.31 -55.00 -15.86
CA GLN A 25 19.96 -53.90 -16.76
C GLN A 25 18.46 -53.78 -16.97
N ASP A 26 17.74 -54.90 -17.02
CA ASP A 26 16.28 -54.93 -17.15
C ASP A 26 15.60 -55.14 -15.80
N GLY A 27 14.53 -54.39 -15.58
CA GLY A 27 13.76 -54.45 -14.34
C GLY A 27 12.30 -54.08 -14.49
N LEU A 28 11.59 -54.12 -13.38
CA LEU A 28 10.23 -53.61 -13.23
C LEU A 28 10.23 -52.45 -12.24
N LEU A 29 9.65 -51.33 -12.66
CA LEU A 29 9.29 -50.23 -11.80
C LEU A 29 7.86 -50.44 -11.30
N ILE A 30 7.71 -50.68 -10.00
CA ILE A 30 6.43 -50.96 -9.37
C ILE A 30 6.04 -49.75 -8.52
N ARG A 31 4.87 -49.17 -8.82
CA ARG A 31 4.29 -48.09 -8.01
C ARG A 31 3.11 -48.64 -7.23
N VAL A 32 3.12 -48.47 -5.92
CA VAL A 32 2.05 -48.89 -5.03
C VAL A 32 1.47 -47.66 -4.36
N ASP A 33 0.25 -47.32 -4.73
CA ASP A 33 -0.51 -46.18 -4.21
C ASP A 33 -1.48 -46.59 -3.09
N GLY A 34 -1.64 -45.73 -2.09
CA GLY A 34 -2.64 -45.87 -1.02
C GLY A 34 -2.14 -46.63 0.21
N LEU A 35 -0.82 -46.74 0.39
CA LEU A 35 -0.24 -47.34 1.59
C LEU A 35 -0.32 -46.36 2.76
N SER A 36 -1.00 -46.74 3.84
CA SER A 36 -1.05 -45.89 5.05
C SER A 36 0.21 -46.07 5.89
N ARG A 37 0.73 -44.97 6.44
CA ARG A 37 1.94 -44.94 7.29
C ARG A 37 1.85 -45.89 8.49
N SER A 38 0.65 -46.07 9.06
CA SER A 38 0.40 -46.97 10.19
C SER A 38 0.41 -48.46 9.81
N GLN A 39 0.05 -48.81 8.57
CA GLN A 39 0.19 -50.17 8.04
C GLN A 39 1.63 -50.45 7.59
N PHE A 40 2.37 -49.42 7.18
CA PHE A 40 3.71 -49.57 6.61
C PHE A 40 4.84 -49.48 7.66
N MET A 41 4.64 -48.74 8.77
CA MET A 41 5.62 -48.62 9.85
C MET A 41 4.97 -48.76 11.23
N PRO A 42 4.74 -50.00 11.72
CA PRO A 42 4.35 -50.20 13.10
C PRO A 42 5.56 -49.96 14.03
N ARG A 43 5.73 -48.71 14.52
CA ARG A 43 6.62 -48.29 15.62
C ARG A 43 8.08 -48.79 15.62
N ALA A 44 8.63 -49.24 14.49
CA ALA A 44 10.02 -49.67 14.37
C ALA A 44 10.85 -48.62 13.62
N ILE A 45 12.13 -48.52 13.98
CA ILE A 45 13.09 -47.55 13.44
C ILE A 45 13.59 -47.96 12.04
N THR A 46 13.41 -49.23 11.64
CA THR A 46 13.89 -49.80 10.36
C THR A 46 12.74 -50.18 9.43
N ALA A 47 12.84 -49.81 8.15
CA ALA A 47 11.82 -50.09 7.14
C ALA A 47 11.82 -51.58 6.74
N PRO A 48 10.65 -52.17 6.39
CA PRO A 48 10.59 -53.51 5.81
C PRO A 48 11.21 -53.53 4.40
N LEU A 49 11.76 -54.67 4.00
CA LEU A 49 12.23 -54.92 2.64
C LEU A 49 11.08 -55.40 1.78
N PHE A 50 11.12 -55.09 0.49
CA PHE A 50 10.14 -55.59 -0.48
C PHE A 50 10.72 -56.72 -1.33
N VAL A 51 9.96 -57.80 -1.45
CA VAL A 51 10.38 -59.00 -2.14
C VAL A 51 9.41 -59.32 -3.27
N LEU A 52 9.96 -59.52 -4.47
CA LEU A 52 9.25 -60.02 -5.64
C LEU A 52 9.86 -61.37 -6.05
N GLY A 53 9.12 -62.45 -5.82
CA GLY A 53 9.66 -63.81 -6.05
C GLY A 53 10.88 -64.08 -5.17
N ASN A 54 12.04 -64.27 -5.80
CA ASN A 54 13.33 -64.51 -5.14
C ASN A 54 14.22 -63.25 -5.00
N THR A 55 13.71 -62.10 -5.43
CA THR A 55 14.49 -60.86 -5.50
C THR A 55 13.98 -59.86 -4.48
N VAL A 56 14.90 -59.28 -3.71
CA VAL A 56 14.65 -58.07 -2.91
C VAL A 56 14.91 -56.86 -3.79
N GLY A 57 13.83 -56.11 -4.05
CA GLY A 57 13.90 -54.90 -4.88
C GLY A 57 14.52 -53.72 -4.14
N GLN A 58 15.11 -52.80 -4.89
CA GLN A 58 15.55 -51.51 -4.37
C GLN A 58 14.33 -50.62 -4.15
N THR A 59 14.18 -50.08 -2.95
CA THR A 59 13.14 -49.08 -2.67
C THR A 59 13.66 -47.72 -3.10
N LEU A 60 13.07 -47.15 -4.14
CA LEU A 60 13.48 -45.86 -4.71
C LEU A 60 12.80 -44.69 -4.00
N LEU A 61 11.50 -44.84 -3.71
CA LEU A 61 10.73 -43.87 -2.95
C LEU A 61 9.98 -44.59 -1.82
N THR A 62 10.15 -44.07 -0.61
CA THR A 62 9.51 -44.58 0.60
C THR A 62 8.24 -43.76 0.91
N PRO A 63 7.17 -44.39 1.42
CA PRO A 63 5.88 -43.74 1.64
C PRO A 63 5.88 -42.94 2.95
N PHE A 64 6.64 -41.85 3.02
CA PHE A 64 6.65 -41.01 4.23
C PHE A 64 5.55 -39.96 4.24
N ASP A 65 5.18 -39.38 3.09
CA ASP A 65 4.29 -38.21 3.04
C ASP A 65 3.05 -38.30 2.13
N GLN A 66 3.00 -39.23 1.16
CA GLN A 66 1.93 -39.30 0.13
C GLN A 66 1.33 -40.70 -0.08
N GLY A 67 1.76 -41.73 0.67
CA GLY A 67 1.23 -43.09 0.56
C GLY A 67 1.56 -43.82 -0.75
N GLN A 68 2.58 -43.36 -1.51
CA GLN A 68 3.12 -44.03 -2.69
C GLN A 68 4.49 -44.64 -2.36
N ALA A 69 4.67 -45.92 -2.65
CA ALA A 69 5.98 -46.59 -2.66
C ALA A 69 6.38 -46.88 -4.11
N VAL A 70 7.64 -46.60 -4.45
CA VAL A 70 8.20 -46.94 -5.76
C VAL A 70 9.37 -47.89 -5.58
N LEU A 71 9.26 -49.05 -6.20
CA LEU A 71 10.24 -50.11 -6.14
C LEU A 71 10.83 -50.36 -7.51
N LEU A 72 12.13 -50.64 -7.54
CA LEU A 72 12.83 -51.17 -8.70
C LEU A 72 13.31 -52.58 -8.39
N THR A 73 12.89 -53.54 -9.19
CA THR A 73 13.24 -54.94 -8.99
C THR A 73 13.58 -55.61 -10.31
N ASP A 74 14.04 -56.84 -10.21
CA ASP A 74 14.25 -57.75 -11.34
C ASP A 74 12.99 -57.89 -12.21
N SER A 75 13.14 -58.39 -13.43
CA SER A 75 12.05 -58.62 -14.37
C SER A 75 11.74 -60.12 -14.48
N PRO A 76 10.79 -60.67 -13.71
CA PRO A 76 10.32 -62.04 -13.90
C PRO A 76 9.74 -62.26 -15.30
N PRO A 77 9.48 -63.52 -15.69
CA PRO A 77 8.92 -63.83 -17.00
C PRO A 77 7.63 -63.04 -17.25
N PRO A 78 7.38 -62.58 -18.49
CA PRO A 78 6.20 -61.81 -18.84
C PRO A 78 4.92 -62.62 -18.63
N ASP A 79 3.80 -61.94 -18.42
CA ASP A 79 2.48 -62.55 -18.21
C ASP A 79 2.38 -63.54 -17.03
N THR A 80 3.28 -63.46 -16.06
CA THR A 80 3.28 -64.30 -14.86
C THR A 80 2.70 -63.58 -13.67
N GLU A 81 1.95 -64.32 -12.84
CA GLU A 81 1.54 -63.84 -11.54
C GLU A 81 2.66 -64.07 -10.54
N VAL A 82 3.12 -62.98 -9.93
CA VAL A 82 4.21 -62.98 -8.95
C VAL A 82 3.75 -62.23 -7.72
N ALA A 83 4.15 -62.74 -6.56
CA ALA A 83 3.79 -62.11 -5.30
C ALA A 83 4.80 -61.06 -4.89
N LEU A 84 4.30 -59.85 -4.66
CA LEU A 84 5.01 -58.75 -4.04
C LEU A 84 4.63 -58.69 -2.57
N TRP A 85 5.61 -58.76 -1.67
CA TRP A 85 5.35 -58.79 -0.24
C TRP A 85 6.45 -58.09 0.55
N MET A 86 6.16 -57.80 1.82
CA MET A 86 7.03 -57.08 2.74
C MET A 86 7.58 -58.01 3.82
N THR A 87 8.88 -57.87 4.14
CA THR A 87 9.52 -58.60 5.22
C THR A 87 9.13 -58.06 6.60
N ASN A 88 9.51 -58.76 7.66
CA ASN A 88 9.49 -58.16 8.99
C ASN A 88 10.55 -57.03 9.08
N PRO A 89 10.34 -56.02 9.93
CA PRO A 89 11.33 -54.98 10.18
C PRO A 89 12.66 -55.56 10.69
N GLY A 90 13.79 -54.99 10.26
CA GLY A 90 15.13 -55.36 10.71
C GLY A 90 15.72 -56.63 10.07
N GLU A 91 15.02 -57.24 9.11
CA GLU A 91 15.60 -58.32 8.30
C GLU A 91 16.60 -57.75 7.28
N THR A 92 17.69 -58.49 7.05
CA THR A 92 18.71 -58.13 6.06
C THR A 92 18.56 -58.99 4.79
N PRO A 93 18.91 -58.48 3.59
CA PRO A 93 18.70 -59.22 2.34
C PRO A 93 19.51 -60.52 2.22
N ASP A 94 20.67 -60.63 2.86
CA ASP A 94 21.57 -61.78 2.81
C ASP A 94 20.98 -63.05 3.44
N VAL A 95 20.03 -62.90 4.39
CA VAL A 95 19.37 -64.03 5.06
C VAL A 95 18.08 -64.49 4.37
N LEU A 96 17.69 -63.84 3.26
CA LEU A 96 16.43 -64.07 2.55
C LEU A 96 16.63 -65.01 1.35
N VAL A 97 16.88 -66.30 1.61
CA VAL A 97 17.25 -67.28 0.58
C VAL A 97 16.44 -68.57 0.59
N GLY A 98 16.32 -69.21 -0.57
CA GLY A 98 15.91 -70.61 -0.73
C GLY A 98 14.55 -70.96 -0.09
N ALA A 99 14.50 -72.09 0.62
CA ALA A 99 13.25 -72.57 1.23
C ALA A 99 12.73 -71.65 2.34
N GLY A 100 13.62 -70.95 3.05
CA GLY A 100 13.25 -69.98 4.08
C GLY A 100 12.49 -68.79 3.50
N LEU A 101 12.93 -68.29 2.34
CA LEU A 101 12.25 -67.23 1.61
C LEU A 101 10.83 -67.65 1.19
N ARG A 102 10.69 -68.83 0.58
CA ARG A 102 9.39 -69.35 0.12
C ARG A 102 8.40 -69.56 1.25
N ALA A 103 8.87 -70.00 2.41
CA ALA A 103 8.04 -70.16 3.61
C ALA A 103 7.52 -68.80 4.12
N ARG A 104 8.39 -67.78 4.14
CA ARG A 104 8.01 -66.39 4.51
C ARG A 104 7.04 -65.77 3.51
N GLN A 105 7.28 -65.97 2.22
CA GLN A 105 6.38 -65.54 1.15
C GLN A 105 4.98 -66.16 1.31
N SER A 106 4.92 -67.48 1.52
CA SER A 106 3.65 -68.19 1.74
C SER A 106 2.89 -67.64 2.95
N LYS A 107 3.62 -67.28 4.02
CA LYS A 107 3.03 -66.66 5.20
C LYS A 107 2.53 -65.24 4.94
N ALA A 108 3.26 -64.44 4.17
CA ALA A 108 2.91 -63.06 3.84
C ALA A 108 1.70 -62.93 2.91
N LEU A 109 1.40 -63.97 2.13
CA LEU A 109 0.28 -64.04 1.18
C LEU A 109 -0.91 -64.87 1.69
N GLY A 110 -0.82 -65.41 2.91
CA GLY A 110 -1.90 -66.20 3.49
C GLY A 110 -3.20 -65.39 3.60
N ALA A 111 -4.36 -66.07 3.60
CA ALA A 111 -5.68 -65.42 3.59
C ALA A 111 -5.94 -64.43 4.76
N THR A 112 -5.16 -64.52 5.84
CA THR A 112 -5.22 -63.63 7.02
C THR A 112 -4.04 -62.65 7.11
N ALA A 113 -3.12 -62.69 6.16
CA ALA A 113 -1.97 -61.81 6.09
C ALA A 113 -2.31 -60.54 5.29
N HIS A 114 -1.79 -59.39 5.73
CA HIS A 114 -2.00 -58.09 5.09
C HIS A 114 -0.69 -57.48 4.57
N SER A 115 0.34 -58.30 4.39
CA SER A 115 1.71 -57.84 4.08
C SER A 115 2.17 -58.19 2.66
N GLY A 116 1.26 -58.58 1.77
CA GLY A 116 1.58 -58.89 0.37
C GLY A 116 0.38 -58.83 -0.58
N ILE A 117 0.67 -58.73 -1.87
CA ILE A 117 -0.27 -58.71 -2.97
C ILE A 117 0.27 -59.53 -4.15
N ASN A 118 -0.62 -60.09 -4.96
CA ASN A 118 -0.23 -60.65 -6.25
C ASN A 118 -0.25 -59.55 -7.31
N ILE A 119 0.82 -59.46 -8.09
CA ILE A 119 0.92 -58.58 -9.25
C ILE A 119 1.12 -59.45 -10.49
N ARG A 120 0.54 -59.02 -11.61
CA ARG A 120 0.76 -59.65 -12.90
C ARG A 120 1.86 -58.90 -13.64
N THR A 121 2.91 -59.60 -14.08
CA THR A 121 3.96 -58.96 -14.86
C THR A 121 3.43 -58.49 -16.22
N PRO A 122 3.94 -57.37 -16.77
CA PRO A 122 3.56 -56.89 -18.08
C PRO A 122 3.82 -57.94 -19.18
N PRO A 123 3.07 -57.90 -20.30
CA PRO A 123 3.32 -58.79 -21.43
C PRO A 123 4.69 -58.51 -22.05
N ALA A 124 5.25 -59.49 -22.76
CA ALA A 124 6.56 -59.37 -23.40
C ALA A 124 6.67 -58.19 -24.39
N SER A 125 5.54 -57.79 -24.97
CA SER A 125 5.40 -56.68 -25.90
C SER A 125 5.20 -55.31 -25.24
N ALA A 126 5.18 -55.23 -23.91
CA ALA A 126 5.00 -53.96 -23.22
C ALA A 126 6.18 -53.02 -23.50
N PRO A 127 5.92 -51.72 -23.76
CA PRO A 127 6.98 -50.75 -24.01
C PRO A 127 7.89 -50.63 -22.78
N ARG A 128 9.21 -50.65 -23.01
CA ARG A 128 10.24 -50.45 -22.00
C ARG A 128 10.70 -49.00 -22.00
N THR A 129 10.73 -48.37 -20.83
CA THR A 129 11.36 -47.07 -20.65
C THR A 129 12.86 -47.26 -20.44
N ASN A 130 13.69 -46.56 -21.22
CA ASN A 130 15.14 -46.69 -21.18
C ASN A 130 15.78 -45.51 -20.44
N TYR A 131 16.74 -45.80 -19.58
CA TYR A 131 17.55 -44.85 -18.82
C TYR A 131 19.03 -45.15 -19.07
N ALA A 132 19.88 -44.12 -19.14
CA ALA A 132 21.31 -44.35 -19.30
C ALA A 132 21.91 -44.85 -17.97
N ALA A 133 21.59 -44.18 -16.87
CA ALA A 133 22.06 -44.50 -15.54
C ALA A 133 20.93 -44.62 -14.51
N HIS A 134 21.21 -45.29 -13.39
CA HIS A 134 20.27 -45.37 -12.26
C HIS A 134 19.90 -43.99 -11.70
N VAL A 135 20.84 -43.04 -11.75
CA VAL A 135 20.62 -41.65 -11.34
C VAL A 135 19.61 -40.92 -12.23
N ASP A 136 19.52 -41.23 -13.52
CA ASP A 136 18.56 -40.60 -14.44
C ASP A 136 17.11 -41.03 -14.12
N LEU A 137 16.94 -42.29 -13.74
CA LEU A 137 15.66 -42.80 -13.23
C LEU A 137 15.29 -42.09 -11.92
N MET A 138 16.25 -41.95 -11.00
CA MET A 138 16.01 -41.24 -9.74
C MET A 138 15.70 -39.76 -9.98
N ASP A 139 16.34 -39.12 -10.96
CA ASP A 139 16.00 -37.78 -11.36
C ASP A 139 14.56 -37.75 -11.86
N GLN A 140 14.13 -38.55 -12.85
CA GLN A 140 12.73 -38.56 -13.32
C GLN A 140 11.69 -38.84 -12.22
N LEU A 141 12.04 -39.65 -11.20
CA LEU A 141 11.15 -39.93 -10.07
C LEU A 141 11.04 -38.78 -9.07
N VAL A 142 12.07 -37.95 -8.97
CA VAL A 142 12.20 -36.86 -7.98
C VAL A 142 12.05 -35.48 -8.65
N THR A 143 12.07 -35.43 -9.98
CA THR A 143 12.07 -34.23 -10.82
C THR A 143 10.65 -33.98 -11.39
N PRO A 144 10.23 -32.71 -11.53
CA PRO A 144 8.85 -32.26 -11.27
C PRO A 144 7.85 -32.56 -12.40
N ARG A 145 6.60 -32.92 -12.04
CA ARG A 145 5.47 -32.88 -13.00
C ARG A 145 5.05 -31.43 -13.23
N VAL A 146 5.42 -30.88 -14.39
CA VAL A 146 4.79 -29.68 -14.93
C VAL A 146 3.32 -30.01 -15.19
N SER A 147 2.42 -29.47 -14.38
CA SER A 147 0.99 -29.48 -14.68
C SER A 147 0.43 -28.08 -14.50
N PRO A 148 0.21 -27.33 -15.61
CA PRO A 148 -0.36 -25.99 -15.58
C PRO A 148 -1.68 -25.90 -14.80
N ASP A 149 -2.45 -26.99 -14.79
CA ASP A 149 -3.70 -27.12 -14.04
C ASP A 149 -3.52 -27.07 -12.53
N ILE A 150 -2.45 -27.66 -11.99
CA ILE A 150 -2.20 -27.64 -10.53
C ILE A 150 -1.74 -26.25 -10.10
N CYS A 151 -0.84 -25.61 -10.86
CA CYS A 151 -0.39 -24.24 -10.61
C CYS A 151 -1.57 -23.26 -10.56
N SER A 152 -2.48 -23.36 -11.52
CA SER A 152 -3.69 -22.53 -11.57
C SER A 152 -4.60 -22.75 -10.36
N ARG A 153 -4.74 -24.00 -9.87
CA ARG A 153 -5.56 -24.33 -8.69
C ARG A 153 -4.97 -23.84 -7.37
N VAL A 154 -3.65 -23.76 -7.25
CA VAL A 154 -2.97 -23.16 -6.09
C VAL A 154 -2.76 -21.65 -6.22
N GLY A 155 -3.31 -21.05 -7.28
CA GLY A 155 -3.26 -19.62 -7.54
C GLY A 155 -1.86 -19.10 -7.87
N LYS A 156 -0.98 -19.94 -8.42
CA LYS A 156 0.39 -19.58 -8.82
C LYS A 156 0.55 -19.64 -10.34
N GLN A 157 1.34 -18.73 -10.90
CA GLN A 157 1.49 -18.55 -12.35
C GLN A 157 2.91 -18.85 -12.87
N CYS A 158 3.92 -18.87 -12.00
CA CYS A 158 5.32 -19.04 -12.39
C CYS A 158 6.21 -19.47 -11.23
N GLY A 159 7.46 -19.84 -11.53
CA GLY A 159 8.50 -20.14 -10.57
C GLY A 159 8.29 -21.45 -9.83
N VAL A 160 9.20 -21.75 -8.91
CA VAL A 160 9.23 -23.01 -8.18
C VAL A 160 8.71 -22.83 -6.75
N ILE A 161 7.77 -23.69 -6.35
CA ILE A 161 7.14 -23.71 -5.04
C ILE A 161 7.71 -24.92 -4.27
N PRO A 162 8.56 -24.71 -3.25
CA PRO A 162 9.30 -25.78 -2.60
C PRO A 162 8.46 -26.66 -1.67
N GLU A 163 7.33 -26.14 -1.15
CA GLU A 163 6.55 -26.79 -0.09
C GLU A 163 5.09 -26.96 -0.52
N THR A 164 4.82 -27.92 -1.42
CA THR A 164 3.45 -28.38 -1.65
C THR A 164 3.26 -29.79 -1.10
N THR A 165 2.02 -30.15 -0.79
CA THR A 165 1.68 -31.53 -0.41
C THR A 165 2.11 -32.56 -1.47
N HIS A 166 2.28 -32.16 -2.73
CA HIS A 166 2.70 -33.02 -3.84
C HIS A 166 4.20 -32.94 -4.15
N GLY A 167 5.01 -32.35 -3.25
CA GLY A 167 6.43 -32.10 -3.45
C GLY A 167 6.73 -30.72 -4.07
N ARG A 168 7.91 -30.57 -4.67
CA ARG A 168 8.36 -29.32 -5.32
C ARG A 168 7.61 -29.12 -6.63
N LEU A 169 6.83 -28.05 -6.75
CA LEU A 169 6.01 -27.74 -7.93
C LEU A 169 6.67 -26.61 -8.75
N ASP A 170 6.95 -26.85 -10.03
CA ASP A 170 7.47 -25.83 -10.95
C ASP A 170 6.36 -25.37 -11.91
N CYS A 171 6.00 -24.09 -11.82
CA CYS A 171 4.95 -23.46 -12.62
C CYS A 171 5.49 -22.77 -13.89
N GLY A 172 6.77 -22.97 -14.23
CA GLY A 172 7.38 -22.42 -15.43
C GLY A 172 7.67 -20.92 -15.33
N SER A 173 7.87 -20.28 -16.49
CA SER A 173 8.21 -18.86 -16.58
C SER A 173 7.04 -18.02 -17.07
N CYS A 174 7.06 -16.73 -16.73
CA CYS A 174 6.05 -15.79 -17.20
C CYS A 174 6.15 -15.52 -18.72
N PRO A 175 5.04 -15.08 -19.35
CA PRO A 175 5.04 -14.60 -20.72
C PRO A 175 6.07 -13.49 -20.97
N THR A 176 6.47 -13.30 -22.24
CA THR A 176 7.49 -12.32 -22.64
C THR A 176 7.18 -10.93 -22.08
N GLY A 177 8.16 -10.32 -21.43
CA GLY A 177 8.05 -8.98 -20.84
C GLY A 177 7.45 -8.96 -19.43
N GLN A 178 7.13 -10.12 -18.84
CA GLN A 178 6.71 -10.22 -17.44
C GLN A 178 7.78 -10.86 -16.57
N LEU A 179 7.75 -10.55 -15.27
CA LEU A 179 8.64 -11.08 -14.27
C LEU A 179 7.87 -11.94 -13.28
N CYS A 180 8.52 -13.03 -12.83
CA CYS A 180 7.98 -13.86 -11.77
C CYS A 180 8.34 -13.27 -10.41
N LYS A 181 7.33 -12.87 -9.64
CA LYS A 181 7.52 -12.34 -8.29
C LYS A 181 7.79 -13.47 -7.29
N THR A 182 8.25 -13.11 -6.10
CA THR A 182 8.51 -14.04 -4.99
C THR A 182 7.26 -14.75 -4.48
N ASP A 183 6.07 -14.21 -4.74
CA ASP A 183 4.78 -14.85 -4.47
C ASP A 183 4.31 -15.78 -5.60
N ASN A 184 5.18 -16.07 -6.58
CA ASN A 184 4.91 -16.93 -7.74
C ASN A 184 3.80 -16.41 -8.67
N MET A 185 3.58 -15.08 -8.69
CA MET A 185 2.67 -14.40 -9.61
C MET A 185 3.44 -13.68 -10.72
N CYS A 186 2.87 -13.68 -11.93
CA CYS A 186 3.44 -12.93 -13.04
C CYS A 186 3.06 -11.46 -12.96
N CYS A 187 4.05 -10.60 -13.19
CA CYS A 187 3.90 -9.16 -13.07
C CYS A 187 4.46 -8.47 -14.31
N THR A 188 3.70 -7.52 -14.85
CA THR A 188 4.18 -6.67 -15.94
C THR A 188 4.85 -5.44 -15.33
N PRO A 189 6.18 -5.28 -15.47
CA PRO A 189 6.91 -4.17 -14.86
C PRO A 189 6.49 -2.86 -15.51
N SER A 190 6.11 -1.90 -14.66
CA SER A 190 5.92 -0.53 -15.11
C SER A 190 7.27 0.09 -15.47
N THR A 191 7.29 0.97 -16.45
CA THR A 191 8.46 1.79 -16.82
C THR A 191 8.31 3.21 -16.26
N CYS A 192 9.40 3.98 -16.28
CA CYS A 192 9.35 5.41 -15.93
C CYS A 192 8.34 6.17 -16.79
N ALA A 193 8.28 5.88 -18.09
CA ALA A 193 7.35 6.51 -19.01
C ALA A 193 5.89 6.19 -18.68
N THR A 194 5.57 4.92 -18.39
CA THR A 194 4.20 4.54 -18.01
C THR A 194 3.78 5.11 -16.65
N GLN A 195 4.74 5.42 -15.78
CA GLN A 195 4.50 6.10 -14.50
C GLN A 195 4.50 7.63 -14.62
N GLY A 196 4.74 8.18 -15.83
CA GLY A 196 4.84 9.63 -16.03
C GLY A 196 6.02 10.27 -15.29
N ARG A 197 7.07 9.52 -14.99
CA ARG A 197 8.27 10.00 -14.28
C ARG A 197 9.39 10.28 -15.26
N ALA A 198 9.95 11.48 -15.19
CA ALA A 198 11.09 11.94 -15.97
C ALA A 198 12.42 11.89 -15.20
N CYS A 199 12.39 11.71 -13.87
CA CYS A 199 13.58 11.64 -13.02
C CYS A 199 13.31 10.86 -11.73
N GLY A 200 14.41 10.49 -11.06
CA GLY A 200 14.42 10.00 -9.69
C GLY A 200 14.13 8.50 -9.54
N PRO A 201 14.22 7.99 -8.31
CA PRO A 201 13.96 6.58 -8.03
C PRO A 201 12.46 6.28 -8.16
N ALA A 202 12.16 5.13 -8.74
CA ALA A 202 10.82 4.56 -8.80
C ALA A 202 10.91 3.04 -8.57
N VAL A 203 9.75 2.39 -8.52
CA VAL A 203 9.66 0.93 -8.49
C VAL A 203 8.77 0.47 -9.62
N ASP A 204 9.08 -0.67 -10.21
CA ASP A 204 8.32 -1.22 -11.36
C ASP A 204 6.99 -1.90 -10.95
N GLY A 205 6.69 -1.97 -9.66
CA GLY A 205 5.53 -2.69 -9.10
C GLY A 205 5.73 -4.21 -9.00
N CYS A 206 6.80 -4.74 -9.59
CA CYS A 206 7.20 -6.14 -9.53
C CYS A 206 8.32 -6.39 -8.50
N GLY A 207 8.88 -5.33 -7.93
CA GLY A 207 9.85 -5.39 -6.84
C GLY A 207 11.24 -4.91 -7.25
N ASN A 208 11.43 -4.49 -8.51
CA ASN A 208 12.69 -3.90 -8.93
C ASN A 208 12.66 -2.38 -8.77
N ALA A 209 13.83 -1.84 -8.43
CA ALA A 209 14.07 -0.41 -8.46
C ALA A 209 14.26 0.05 -9.92
N LEU A 210 13.63 1.15 -10.27
CA LEU A 210 13.83 1.88 -11.51
C LEU A 210 14.58 3.17 -11.20
N ASP A 211 15.59 3.48 -12.00
CA ASP A 211 16.21 4.79 -12.02
C ASP A 211 15.72 5.54 -13.27
N CYS A 212 14.85 6.52 -13.06
CA CYS A 212 14.28 7.33 -14.14
C CYS A 212 15.20 8.47 -14.60
N GLY A 213 16.47 8.43 -14.19
CA GLY A 213 17.48 9.41 -14.55
C GLY A 213 17.47 10.63 -13.66
N SER A 214 18.34 11.59 -14.00
CA SER A 214 18.53 12.83 -13.26
C SER A 214 18.11 14.03 -14.09
N CYS A 215 17.71 15.11 -13.42
CA CYS A 215 17.38 16.35 -14.09
C CYS A 215 18.64 17.07 -14.61
N SER A 216 18.43 17.94 -15.60
CA SER A 216 19.47 18.87 -16.09
C SER A 216 20.02 19.74 -14.95
N THR A 217 21.24 20.26 -15.13
CA THR A 217 21.93 21.09 -14.12
C THR A 217 21.05 22.24 -13.63
N GLY A 218 20.90 22.36 -12.31
CA GLY A 218 20.08 23.39 -11.66
C GLY A 218 18.63 22.98 -11.37
N ASN A 219 18.13 21.89 -11.98
CA ASN A 219 16.79 21.38 -11.71
C ASN A 219 16.82 20.29 -10.63
N VAL A 220 15.76 20.24 -9.83
CA VAL A 220 15.56 19.25 -8.77
C VAL A 220 14.47 18.27 -9.19
N CYS A 221 14.67 17.00 -8.86
CA CYS A 221 13.65 15.99 -9.07
C CYS A 221 12.62 16.03 -7.93
N THR A 222 11.37 16.35 -8.27
CA THR A 222 10.27 16.40 -7.30
C THR A 222 9.81 15.00 -6.89
N ALA A 223 9.05 14.90 -5.79
CA ALA A 223 8.47 13.62 -5.34
C ALA A 223 7.53 12.98 -6.40
N ALA A 224 6.94 13.80 -7.28
CA ALA A 224 6.13 13.35 -8.40
C ALA A 224 6.96 12.76 -9.55
N GLY A 225 8.29 12.85 -9.52
CA GLY A 225 9.19 12.38 -10.57
C GLY A 225 9.31 13.35 -11.75
N ASN A 226 8.98 14.63 -11.56
CA ASN A 226 9.12 15.68 -12.56
C ASN A 226 10.29 16.60 -12.21
N CYS A 227 11.01 17.07 -13.24
CA CYS A 227 12.08 18.05 -13.08
C CYS A 227 11.51 19.45 -12.89
N CYS A 228 11.98 20.13 -11.85
CA CYS A 228 11.51 21.45 -11.45
C CYS A 228 12.70 22.38 -11.26
N ALA A 229 12.62 23.59 -11.80
CA ALA A 229 13.60 24.64 -11.58
C ALA A 229 13.22 25.40 -10.30
N PRO A 230 14.01 25.29 -9.21
CA PRO A 230 13.70 25.96 -7.95
C PRO A 230 13.80 27.47 -8.13
N LYS A 231 12.79 28.20 -7.63
CA LYS A 231 12.84 29.67 -7.62
C LYS A 231 13.86 30.16 -6.62
N THR A 232 14.33 31.38 -6.82
CA THR A 232 15.20 32.11 -5.91
C THR A 232 14.40 33.13 -5.08
N CYS A 233 14.99 33.59 -3.98
CA CYS A 233 14.40 34.64 -3.15
C CYS A 233 14.10 35.92 -3.95
N SER A 234 14.97 36.27 -4.89
CA SER A 234 14.80 37.45 -5.75
C SER A 234 13.61 37.30 -6.70
N GLU A 235 13.43 36.13 -7.31
CA GLU A 235 12.29 35.86 -8.21
C GLU A 235 10.95 35.84 -7.46
N LEU A 236 10.98 35.49 -6.17
CA LEU A 236 9.84 35.57 -5.27
C LEU A 236 9.64 36.97 -4.64
N GLY A 237 10.56 37.91 -4.89
CA GLY A 237 10.51 39.26 -4.33
C GLY A 237 10.67 39.31 -2.81
N ARG A 238 11.38 38.34 -2.20
CA ARG A 238 11.56 38.24 -0.75
C ARG A 238 12.99 38.57 -0.33
N THR A 239 13.12 39.38 0.71
CA THR A 239 14.38 39.81 1.32
C THR A 239 14.58 39.27 2.75
N CYS A 240 13.59 38.55 3.28
CA CYS A 240 13.68 37.91 4.58
C CYS A 240 12.75 36.70 4.69
N GLY A 241 13.06 35.83 5.66
CA GLY A 241 12.22 34.71 6.08
C GLY A 241 12.37 33.46 5.20
N SER A 242 11.64 32.42 5.59
CA SER A 242 11.65 31.12 4.90
C SER A 242 10.46 30.98 3.97
N VAL A 243 10.71 30.56 2.73
CA VAL A 243 9.67 30.34 1.71
C VAL A 243 9.97 29.07 0.92
N SER A 244 8.95 28.42 0.36
CA SER A 244 9.19 27.30 -0.56
C SER A 244 9.75 27.79 -1.89
N ASP A 245 10.69 27.03 -2.47
CA ASP A 245 11.20 27.25 -3.83
C ASP A 245 10.22 26.81 -4.93
N GLY A 246 9.09 26.20 -4.56
CA GLY A 246 8.10 25.64 -5.48
C GLY A 246 8.42 24.24 -6.01
N CYS A 247 9.57 23.67 -5.65
CA CYS A 247 10.04 22.33 -6.04
C CYS A 247 10.18 21.37 -4.85
N GLY A 248 9.72 21.79 -3.66
CA GLY A 248 9.76 21.01 -2.42
C GLY A 248 10.93 21.37 -1.51
N GLY A 249 11.80 22.29 -1.92
CA GLY A 249 12.82 22.89 -1.08
C GLY A 249 12.31 24.13 -0.33
N THR A 250 13.09 24.54 0.68
CA THR A 250 12.86 25.75 1.45
C THR A 250 14.03 26.71 1.25
N LEU A 251 13.74 27.88 0.72
CA LEU A 251 14.68 29.00 0.63
C LEU A 251 14.69 29.78 1.94
N ASN A 252 15.87 30.20 2.34
CA ASN A 252 16.07 31.07 3.49
C ASN A 252 16.55 32.43 2.97
N CYS A 253 15.64 33.40 2.88
CA CYS A 253 15.88 34.68 2.20
C CYS A 253 16.54 35.72 3.09
N GLY A 254 17.24 35.30 4.14
CA GLY A 254 17.89 36.16 5.11
C GLY A 254 17.00 36.60 6.26
N THR A 255 17.53 37.51 7.07
CA THR A 255 16.86 38.10 8.23
C THR A 255 16.83 39.62 8.08
N CYS A 256 15.86 40.26 8.73
CA CYS A 256 15.81 41.72 8.77
C CYS A 256 16.85 42.29 9.73
N ASP A 257 17.15 43.58 9.57
CA ASP A 257 18.05 44.31 10.45
C ASP A 257 17.43 44.47 11.86
N GLN A 258 18.25 44.89 12.82
CA GLN A 258 17.82 45.00 14.22
C GLN A 258 16.61 45.94 14.36
N GLY A 259 15.56 45.44 15.02
CA GLY A 259 14.31 46.17 15.25
C GLY A 259 13.27 46.03 14.14
N GLN A 260 13.63 45.45 12.99
CA GLN A 260 12.67 45.16 11.93
C GLN A 260 12.03 43.78 12.11
N VAL A 261 10.80 43.65 11.59
CA VAL A 261 10.08 42.39 11.54
C VAL A 261 9.95 41.92 10.09
N CYS A 262 10.09 40.61 9.89
CA CYS A 262 9.87 40.01 8.58
C CYS A 262 8.38 39.73 8.38
N LEU A 263 7.76 40.40 7.41
CA LEU A 263 6.35 40.22 7.11
C LEU A 263 6.09 38.90 6.37
N GLY A 264 4.83 38.45 6.38
CA GLY A 264 4.41 37.29 5.57
C GLY A 264 4.66 37.44 4.07
N SER A 265 4.78 38.68 3.57
CA SER A 265 5.19 39.00 2.20
C SER A 265 6.69 38.80 1.92
N GLY A 266 7.53 38.70 2.96
CA GLY A 266 8.98 38.54 2.82
C GLY A 266 9.73 39.87 2.71
N SER A 267 9.07 40.98 3.05
CA SER A 267 9.69 42.30 3.15
C SER A 267 9.92 42.65 4.61
N CYS A 268 11.03 43.35 4.88
CA CYS A 268 11.33 43.86 6.21
C CYS A 268 10.55 45.14 6.49
N CYS A 269 9.95 45.22 7.67
CA CYS A 269 9.16 46.35 8.11
C CYS A 269 9.68 46.85 9.45
N MET A 270 9.85 48.17 9.57
CA MET A 270 10.22 48.80 10.85
C MET A 270 8.94 49.23 11.57
N PRO A 271 8.57 48.62 12.70
CA PRO A 271 7.40 49.01 13.49
C PRO A 271 7.48 50.47 13.90
N LYS A 272 6.37 51.21 13.72
CA LYS A 272 6.28 52.57 14.24
C LYS A 272 6.05 52.55 15.75
N THR A 273 6.43 53.62 16.44
CA THR A 273 6.06 53.84 17.85
C THR A 273 4.80 54.71 17.96
N CYS A 274 4.20 54.74 19.16
CA CYS A 274 3.05 55.60 19.45
C CYS A 274 3.34 57.07 19.18
N GLU A 275 4.54 57.54 19.53
CA GLU A 275 5.00 58.91 19.29
C GLU A 275 5.12 59.20 17.79
N GLN A 276 5.68 58.27 17.00
CA GLN A 276 5.81 58.42 15.55
C GLN A 276 4.46 58.43 14.83
N LEU A 277 3.42 57.82 15.42
CA LEU A 277 2.04 57.86 14.95
C LEU A 277 1.25 59.06 15.50
N GLY A 278 1.84 59.84 16.42
CA GLY A 278 1.18 60.94 17.11
C GLY A 278 -0.01 60.48 17.97
N LYS A 279 0.05 59.26 18.52
CA LYS A 279 -1.02 58.65 19.33
C LYS A 279 -0.57 58.51 20.78
N ASN A 280 -1.47 58.75 21.72
CA ASN A 280 -1.17 58.71 23.16
C ASN A 280 -2.26 57.99 23.98
N CYS A 281 -3.15 57.24 23.32
CA CYS A 281 -4.08 56.35 24.01
C CYS A 281 -4.57 55.20 23.12
N GLY A 282 -4.98 54.11 23.78
CA GLY A 282 -5.61 52.95 23.15
C GLY A 282 -4.64 52.09 22.34
N SER A 283 -5.21 51.09 21.67
CA SER A 283 -4.46 50.15 20.84
C SER A 283 -4.39 50.63 19.39
N VAL A 284 -3.20 50.66 18.81
CA VAL A 284 -2.94 51.16 17.45
C VAL A 284 -2.05 50.16 16.71
N SER A 285 -2.25 49.94 15.42
CA SER A 285 -1.32 49.11 14.64
C SER A 285 0.04 49.81 14.48
N ASP A 286 1.13 49.05 14.60
CA ASP A 286 2.49 49.53 14.34
C ASP A 286 2.81 49.69 12.84
N GLY A 287 1.89 49.29 11.95
CA GLY A 287 2.07 49.28 10.50
C GLY A 287 2.82 48.06 9.94
N CYS A 288 3.27 47.16 10.81
CA CYS A 288 4.02 45.94 10.49
C CYS A 288 3.32 44.67 10.99
N GLY A 289 2.01 44.74 11.26
CA GLY A 289 1.19 43.62 11.72
C GLY A 289 1.17 43.43 13.24
N GLY A 290 1.92 44.22 13.99
CA GLY A 290 1.85 44.31 15.44
C GLY A 290 0.86 45.36 15.92
N MET A 291 0.60 45.35 17.23
CA MET A 291 -0.28 46.29 17.90
C MET A 291 0.45 46.94 19.07
N LEU A 292 0.47 48.28 19.08
CA LEU A 292 1.02 49.13 20.12
C LEU A 292 -0.08 49.47 21.12
N ASN A 293 0.28 49.53 22.40
CA ASN A 293 -0.55 50.10 23.44
C ASN A 293 -0.02 51.50 23.78
N CYS A 294 -0.72 52.53 23.35
CA CYS A 294 -0.29 53.92 23.50
C CYS A 294 -0.73 54.55 24.84
N GLY A 295 -1.20 53.73 25.80
CA GLY A 295 -1.60 54.18 27.13
C GLY A 295 -3.08 54.52 27.24
N SER A 296 -3.44 55.25 28.29
CA SER A 296 -4.80 55.67 28.60
C SER A 296 -4.84 57.15 28.96
N CYS A 297 -5.94 57.82 28.64
CA CYS A 297 -6.12 59.23 28.97
C CYS A 297 -6.41 59.40 30.47
N THR A 298 -5.91 60.49 31.04
CA THR A 298 -6.27 60.92 32.39
C THR A 298 -7.61 61.66 32.36
N ALA A 299 -8.53 61.32 33.25
CA ALA A 299 -9.81 62.02 33.35
C ALA A 299 -9.58 63.54 33.55
N PRO A 300 -10.38 64.43 32.91
CA PRO A 300 -11.62 64.17 32.19
C PRO A 300 -11.47 63.82 30.70
N GLU A 301 -10.25 63.63 30.20
CA GLU A 301 -10.01 63.33 28.78
C GLU A 301 -10.47 61.92 28.41
N SER A 302 -10.91 61.75 27.17
CA SER A 302 -11.28 60.45 26.61
C SER A 302 -10.44 60.16 25.37
N CYS A 303 -10.21 58.87 25.10
CA CYS A 303 -9.44 58.46 23.95
C CYS A 303 -10.23 58.71 22.66
N GLY A 304 -9.75 59.65 21.83
CA GLY A 304 -10.50 60.14 20.67
C GLY A 304 -11.35 61.39 20.93
N GLY A 305 -11.29 61.97 22.14
CA GLY A 305 -12.16 63.09 22.53
C GLY A 305 -11.97 64.37 21.70
N THR A 306 -10.84 64.53 21.00
CA THR A 306 -10.62 65.65 20.08
C THR A 306 -11.23 65.46 18.69
N GLY A 307 -11.96 64.36 18.47
CA GLY A 307 -12.38 63.92 17.13
C GLY A 307 -11.28 63.21 16.33
N THR A 308 -10.04 63.16 16.85
CA THR A 308 -8.93 62.39 16.25
C THR A 308 -8.76 61.06 16.97
N PRO A 309 -8.91 59.89 16.30
CA PRO A 309 -8.75 58.59 16.94
C PRO A 309 -7.40 58.43 17.65
N ASN A 310 -7.42 57.78 18.81
CA ASN A 310 -6.23 57.44 19.60
C ASN A 310 -5.41 58.66 20.09
N VAL A 311 -6.06 59.81 20.19
CA VAL A 311 -5.50 61.03 20.81
C VAL A 311 -6.37 61.44 21.99
N CYS A 312 -5.76 61.65 23.16
CA CYS A 312 -6.43 62.18 24.32
C CYS A 312 -6.86 63.61 24.10
N GLY A 313 -8.09 63.90 24.52
CA GLY A 313 -8.50 65.27 24.77
C GLY A 313 -9.91 65.33 25.34
N THR A 314 -10.31 66.54 25.69
CA THR A 314 -11.65 66.81 26.18
C THR A 314 -12.63 66.78 25.03
N CYS A 315 -13.60 65.89 25.14
CA CYS A 315 -14.71 65.88 24.21
C CYS A 315 -15.59 67.10 24.49
N THR A 316 -15.81 67.92 23.46
CA THR A 316 -16.71 69.07 23.55
C THR A 316 -18.05 68.64 22.96
N PRO A 317 -19.03 68.22 23.79
CA PRO A 317 -20.30 67.72 23.28
C PRO A 317 -21.00 68.82 22.49
N ARG A 318 -21.57 68.44 21.33
CA ARG A 318 -22.50 69.33 20.64
C ARG A 318 -23.65 69.67 21.57
N THR A 319 -24.13 70.91 21.54
CA THR A 319 -25.39 71.22 22.22
C THR A 319 -26.53 70.46 21.54
N GLN A 320 -27.63 70.21 22.26
CA GLN A 320 -28.83 69.62 21.67
C GLN A 320 -29.29 70.39 20.42
N GLU A 321 -29.13 71.71 20.42
CA GLU A 321 -29.50 72.58 19.30
C GLU A 321 -28.63 72.33 18.06
N GLN A 322 -27.34 72.07 18.24
CA GLN A 322 -26.42 71.68 17.15
C GLN A 322 -26.66 70.24 16.68
N ALA A 323 -26.94 69.31 17.59
CA ALA A 323 -27.25 67.91 17.26
C ALA A 323 -28.59 67.78 16.51
N CYS A 324 -29.57 68.63 16.84
CA CYS A 324 -30.91 68.63 16.26
C CYS A 324 -31.12 69.66 15.14
N TYR A 325 -30.08 70.40 14.74
CA TYR A 325 -30.21 71.45 13.73
C TYR A 325 -30.75 70.87 12.41
N GLY A 326 -31.92 71.34 11.98
CA GLY A 326 -32.61 70.89 10.77
C GLY A 326 -33.34 69.54 10.89
N ARG A 327 -33.46 68.96 12.10
CA ARG A 327 -34.06 67.64 12.36
C ARG A 327 -35.34 67.79 13.19
N GLN A 328 -36.37 67.03 12.83
CA GLN A 328 -37.70 67.01 13.44
C GLN A 328 -37.93 65.80 14.36
N CYS A 329 -37.13 64.74 14.22
CA CYS A 329 -37.27 63.50 14.97
C CYS A 329 -35.96 62.69 15.00
N GLY A 330 -35.86 61.73 15.91
CA GLY A 330 -34.74 60.77 15.98
C GLY A 330 -33.74 61.06 17.09
N THR A 331 -32.80 60.14 17.29
CA THR A 331 -31.72 60.25 18.29
C THR A 331 -30.38 60.45 17.59
N PHE A 332 -29.70 61.56 17.91
CA PHE A 332 -28.42 61.90 17.29
C PHE A 332 -27.36 62.12 18.35
N SER A 333 -26.13 61.67 18.08
CA SER A 333 -25.04 61.74 19.05
C SER A 333 -24.56 63.17 19.27
N ASP A 334 -24.07 63.44 20.47
CA ASP A 334 -23.33 64.66 20.81
C ASP A 334 -21.85 64.60 20.38
N GLU A 335 -21.47 63.54 19.64
CA GLU A 335 -20.10 63.17 19.26
C GLU A 335 -19.17 62.85 20.44
N CYS A 336 -19.72 62.75 21.65
CA CYS A 336 -19.03 62.61 22.93
C CYS A 336 -19.70 61.59 23.87
N PHE A 337 -20.23 60.50 23.28
CA PHE A 337 -20.86 59.34 23.93
C PHE A 337 -22.29 59.51 24.45
N SER A 338 -22.87 60.72 24.41
CA SER A 338 -24.29 60.92 24.67
C SER A 338 -25.08 61.04 23.38
N SER A 339 -26.40 60.96 23.47
CA SER A 339 -27.28 61.26 22.34
C SER A 339 -28.44 62.12 22.81
N TYR A 340 -28.87 63.01 21.92
CA TYR A 340 -30.04 63.86 22.12
C TYR A 340 -31.19 63.35 21.27
N SER A 341 -32.39 63.36 21.88
CA SER A 341 -33.64 63.14 21.15
C SER A 341 -34.11 64.47 20.55
N CYS A 342 -34.31 64.49 19.24
CA CYS A 342 -34.67 65.70 18.48
C CYS A 342 -36.17 65.80 18.18
N GLY A 343 -37.00 65.15 19.00
CA GLY A 343 -38.46 65.14 18.86
C GLY A 343 -39.00 63.81 18.35
N SER A 344 -40.31 63.77 18.14
CA SER A 344 -41.04 62.61 17.63
C SER A 344 -42.06 63.06 16.60
N CYS A 345 -42.31 62.22 15.60
CA CYS A 345 -43.24 62.57 14.54
C CYS A 345 -44.71 62.51 14.99
N PRO A 346 -45.59 63.33 14.41
CA PRO A 346 -47.04 63.25 14.59
C PRO A 346 -47.62 61.87 14.23
N SER A 347 -48.83 61.58 14.70
CA SER A 347 -49.56 60.35 14.38
C SER A 347 -49.64 60.13 12.85
N ASN A 348 -49.29 58.93 12.39
CA ASN A 348 -49.18 58.50 10.98
C ASN A 348 -47.93 58.94 10.20
N GLN A 349 -46.86 59.38 10.87
CA GLN A 349 -45.57 59.66 10.23
C GLN A 349 -44.45 58.80 10.83
N ALA A 350 -43.48 58.43 10.00
CA ALA A 350 -42.26 57.73 10.44
C ALA A 350 -41.06 58.69 10.44
N CYS A 351 -40.13 58.44 11.35
CA CYS A 351 -38.88 59.20 11.41
C CYS A 351 -37.84 58.60 10.47
N ALA A 352 -37.37 59.38 9.51
CA ALA A 352 -36.26 58.98 8.65
C ALA A 352 -34.94 59.06 9.44
N MET A 353 -34.41 57.93 9.90
CA MET A 353 -33.32 57.84 10.89
C MET A 353 -32.01 58.51 10.46
N GLU A 354 -31.71 58.62 9.16
CA GLU A 354 -30.46 59.26 8.68
C GLU A 354 -30.57 60.80 8.58
N VAL A 355 -31.74 61.31 8.17
CA VAL A 355 -31.96 62.76 7.93
C VAL A 355 -32.71 63.45 9.07
N GLY A 356 -33.39 62.70 9.93
CA GLY A 356 -34.17 63.21 11.05
C GLY A 356 -35.44 63.96 10.63
N ALA A 357 -35.96 63.74 9.42
CA ALA A 357 -37.19 64.38 8.93
C ALA A 357 -38.41 63.48 9.13
N CYS A 358 -39.57 64.08 9.44
CA CYS A 358 -40.83 63.36 9.54
C CYS A 358 -41.48 63.22 8.16
N GLY A 359 -41.81 61.98 7.78
CA GLY A 359 -42.31 61.65 6.45
C GLY A 359 -43.38 60.55 6.47
N THR A 360 -43.68 60.00 5.30
CA THR A 360 -44.64 58.91 5.18
C THR A 360 -44.13 57.65 5.90
N PRO A 361 -45.01 56.68 6.23
CA PRO A 361 -44.62 55.43 6.91
C PRO A 361 -43.51 54.63 6.20
N ASP A 362 -43.24 54.94 4.93
CA ASP A 362 -42.18 54.36 4.13
C ASP A 362 -40.77 54.81 4.57
N GLY A 363 -40.62 55.63 5.63
CA GLY A 363 -39.33 56.00 6.21
C GLY A 363 -38.52 57.02 5.41
N CYS A 364 -39.12 57.60 4.37
CA CYS A 364 -38.52 58.60 3.50
C CYS A 364 -39.16 59.98 3.71
N GLY A 365 -38.36 61.06 3.58
CA GLY A 365 -38.81 62.43 3.81
C GLY A 365 -39.94 62.89 2.87
N PRO A 366 -40.59 64.02 3.15
CA PRO A 366 -41.70 64.52 2.33
C PRO A 366 -41.28 64.76 0.87
N GLY A 367 -42.02 64.21 -0.09
CA GLY A 367 -41.72 64.31 -1.52
C GLY A 367 -40.78 63.24 -2.08
N THR A 368 -40.51 62.18 -1.30
CA THR A 368 -39.66 61.06 -1.70
C THR A 368 -40.40 59.71 -1.59
N VAL A 369 -40.01 58.73 -2.42
CA VAL A 369 -40.57 57.36 -2.43
C VAL A 369 -39.47 56.36 -2.11
N MET A 370 -39.73 55.43 -1.19
CA MET A 370 -38.83 54.31 -0.92
C MET A 370 -38.91 53.30 -2.06
N ILE A 371 -37.80 53.03 -2.73
CA ILE A 371 -37.70 51.97 -3.73
C ILE A 371 -36.69 50.93 -3.21
N CYS A 372 -37.15 49.69 -3.06
CA CYS A 372 -36.34 48.56 -2.63
C CYS A 372 -36.00 47.66 -3.82
N ASN A 373 -34.75 47.26 -3.93
CA ASN A 373 -34.29 46.22 -4.84
C ASN A 373 -33.54 45.12 -4.06
N GLY A 374 -32.98 44.13 -4.75
CA GLY A 374 -32.27 43.01 -4.11
C GLY A 374 -30.99 43.37 -3.35
N ILE A 375 -30.58 44.65 -3.34
CA ILE A 375 -29.35 45.15 -2.70
C ILE A 375 -29.69 46.10 -1.52
N GLY A 376 -30.93 46.59 -1.43
CA GLY A 376 -31.40 47.44 -0.33
C GLY A 376 -32.55 48.37 -0.72
N CYS A 377 -33.01 49.18 0.24
CA CYS A 377 -34.02 50.21 0.06
C CYS A 377 -33.39 51.59 0.07
N ARG A 378 -33.78 52.47 -0.86
CA ARG A 378 -33.35 53.89 -0.91
C ARG A 378 -34.53 54.81 -1.18
N CYS A 379 -34.44 56.05 -0.71
CA CYS A 379 -35.44 57.10 -0.93
C CYS A 379 -35.12 57.89 -2.22
N TYR A 380 -36.10 58.11 -3.09
CA TYR A 380 -35.94 58.86 -4.35
C TYR A 380 -36.87 60.08 -4.38
N GLY A 381 -36.34 61.27 -4.69
CA GLY A 381 -37.11 62.51 -4.82
C GLY A 381 -36.75 63.31 -6.06
N GLY A 382 -37.76 63.82 -6.79
CA GLY A 382 -37.57 64.95 -7.73
C GLY A 382 -36.54 64.80 -8.86
N GLY A 383 -36.21 63.59 -9.32
CA GLY A 383 -35.41 63.38 -10.54
C GLY A 383 -33.88 63.37 -10.40
N ALA A 384 -33.33 63.33 -9.18
CA ALA A 384 -31.90 63.04 -8.98
C ALA A 384 -31.66 62.29 -7.66
N GLU A 385 -30.70 61.36 -7.66
CA GLU A 385 -30.25 60.59 -6.49
C GLU A 385 -29.72 61.53 -5.39
N MET A 386 -30.14 61.31 -4.14
CA MET A 386 -29.57 61.94 -2.94
C MET A 386 -28.83 60.90 -2.11
#